data_AF-A0A5B0VN23-F1
#
_entry.id   AF-A0A5B0VN23-F1
#
_cell.length_a   1.000
_cell.length_b   1.000
_cell.length_c   1.000
_cell.angle_alpha   90.00
_cell.angle_beta   90.00
_cell.angle_gamma   90.00
#
_symmetry.space_group_name_H-M   'P 1'
#
loop_
_entity.id
_entity.type
_entity.pdbx_description
1 polymer ?
#
loop_
_entity_poly.entity_id
_entity_poly.type
_entity_poly.pdbx_seq_one_letter_code
_entity_poly.pdbx_strand_id
1 'polypeptide(L)'
;MRIRHSVIVAAIAAAPLAHAETGDNWKGEAELGVLISSGNTDETIVNGRLGLAHEVEKWRSTGELSSKYSETENETTAEEYRASAETDYKFDERQYWFLRGAYEDDRFSGYDFESSVTTGYGNRVWQSGDRSFLDLSAGAGYRYNKLDMVNAEGEDTEKEAIARLAGQFDYALSDNALFRQKLSTEVGLDENNTITESETALQANVVGNLSMKAAYRVKHVSDPPAGSESTDKELSLSLLYGF
;
A
#
# COMPACT_ATOMS: atom_id res chain seq x y z
N MET A 1 2.16 -19.09 39.06
CA MET A 1 1.44 -19.87 38.03
C MET A 1 2.31 -19.85 36.77
N ARG A 2 2.45 -21.00 36.09
CA ARG A 2 3.47 -21.25 35.05
C ARG A 2 3.19 -20.48 33.75
N ILE A 3 4.28 -20.04 33.13
CA ILE A 3 4.40 -19.37 31.83
C ILE A 3 3.77 -20.20 30.70
N ARG A 4 3.00 -19.55 29.83
CA ARG A 4 2.79 -19.89 28.42
C ARG A 4 2.57 -18.61 27.61
N HIS A 5 3.67 -17.89 27.33
CA HIS A 5 3.66 -16.89 26.26
C HIS A 5 3.94 -17.64 24.97
N SER A 6 2.88 -17.92 24.20
CA SER A 6 2.99 -18.46 22.86
C SER A 6 2.70 -17.33 21.89
N VAL A 7 3.62 -16.38 21.78
CA VAL A 7 3.65 -15.46 20.64
C VAL A 7 4.04 -16.32 19.45
N ILE A 8 3.06 -16.71 18.64
CA ILE A 8 3.30 -17.29 17.34
C ILE A 8 3.72 -16.13 16.46
N VAL A 9 5.02 -15.82 16.47
CA VAL A 9 5.64 -15.11 15.37
C VAL A 9 5.54 -16.06 14.20
N ALA A 10 4.56 -15.84 13.32
CA ALA A 10 4.59 -16.42 11.99
C ALA A 10 5.83 -15.85 11.30
N ALA A 11 6.95 -16.54 11.45
CA ALA A 11 8.10 -16.34 10.62
C ALA A 11 7.62 -16.57 9.20
N ILE A 12 7.45 -15.49 8.43
CA ILE A 12 7.42 -15.58 6.97
C ILE A 12 8.77 -16.21 6.64
N ALA A 13 8.75 -17.53 6.43
CA ALA A 13 9.86 -18.24 5.89
C ALA A 13 10.12 -17.55 4.56
N ALA A 14 11.19 -16.75 4.50
CA ALA A 14 11.84 -16.40 3.27
C ALA A 14 12.32 -17.74 2.69
N ALA A 15 11.42 -18.47 2.05
CA ALA A 15 11.79 -19.46 1.07
C ALA A 15 12.76 -18.73 0.14
N PRO A 16 13.90 -19.33 -0.22
CA PRO A 16 14.75 -18.77 -1.25
C PRO A 16 13.90 -18.76 -2.53
N LEU A 17 13.19 -17.64 -2.77
CA LEU A 17 12.69 -17.32 -4.09
C LEU A 17 13.92 -17.41 -4.96
N ALA A 18 13.82 -18.36 -5.88
CA ALA A 18 14.90 -18.86 -6.69
C ALA A 18 15.84 -17.74 -7.10
N HIS A 19 17.14 -18.07 -7.19
CA HIS A 19 18.09 -17.38 -8.03
C HIS A 19 17.54 -17.28 -9.46
N ALA A 20 16.62 -16.36 -9.71
CA ALA A 20 16.42 -15.76 -10.98
C ALA A 20 17.56 -14.75 -11.06
N GLU A 21 18.46 -14.95 -12.02
CA GLU A 21 19.26 -13.85 -12.53
C GLU A 21 18.26 -12.76 -12.92
N THR A 22 18.07 -11.79 -12.03
CA THR A 22 17.28 -10.60 -12.33
C THR A 22 18.09 -9.87 -13.39
N GLY A 23 17.71 -10.04 -14.66
CA GLY A 23 18.22 -9.17 -15.71
C GLY A 23 18.02 -7.71 -15.30
N ASP A 24 18.87 -6.79 -15.79
CA ASP A 24 18.97 -5.36 -15.44
C ASP A 24 17.65 -4.55 -15.37
N ASN A 25 16.53 -5.15 -15.79
CA ASN A 25 15.20 -4.57 -15.87
C ASN A 25 14.32 -4.81 -14.63
N TRP A 26 14.76 -5.62 -13.66
CA TRP A 26 14.03 -5.85 -12.40
C TRP A 26 14.62 -5.03 -11.25
N LYS A 27 13.74 -4.51 -10.41
CA LYS A 27 14.06 -3.89 -9.12
C LYS A 27 13.12 -4.44 -8.07
N GLY A 28 13.66 -4.82 -6.91
CA GLY A 28 12.88 -5.30 -5.78
C GLY A 28 13.17 -4.51 -4.52
N GLU A 29 12.19 -4.49 -3.62
CA GLU A 29 12.36 -3.97 -2.28
C GLU A 29 11.57 -4.83 -1.28
N ALA A 30 12.18 -5.07 -0.12
CA ALA A 30 11.54 -5.70 1.02
C ALA A 30 11.59 -4.75 2.21
N GLU A 31 10.45 -4.56 2.88
CA GLU A 31 10.31 -3.72 4.07
C GLU A 31 9.85 -4.55 5.26
N LEU A 32 10.44 -4.28 6.43
CA LEU A 32 10.02 -4.84 7.71
C LEU A 32 10.02 -3.75 8.79
N GLY A 33 8.91 -3.61 9.49
CA GLY A 33 8.75 -2.75 10.67
C GLY A 33 8.30 -3.58 11.87
N VAL A 34 8.90 -3.34 13.04
CA VAL A 34 8.53 -4.00 14.29
C VAL A 34 8.55 -2.98 15.42
N LEU A 35 7.45 -2.91 16.18
CA LEU A 35 7.36 -2.17 17.44
C LEU A 35 6.89 -3.14 18.53
N ILE A 36 7.62 -3.17 19.64
CA ILE A 36 7.25 -3.94 20.83
C ILE A 36 7.38 -3.00 22.02
N SER A 37 6.28 -2.83 22.75
CA SER A 37 6.20 -2.06 23.98
C SER A 37 5.69 -2.94 25.11
N SER A 38 6.21 -2.71 26.32
CA SER A 38 5.80 -3.44 27.52
C SER A 38 5.74 -2.50 28.71
N GLY A 39 4.81 -2.73 29.64
CA GLY A 39 4.77 -1.98 30.90
C GLY A 39 3.36 -1.81 31.43
N ASN A 40 2.83 -0.58 31.38
CA ASN A 40 1.44 -0.33 31.74
C ASN A 40 0.47 -0.80 30.66
N THR A 41 0.97 -0.92 29.43
CA THR A 41 0.23 -1.46 28.29
C THR A 41 1.21 -2.25 27.43
N ASP A 42 0.87 -3.49 27.14
CA ASP A 42 1.65 -4.37 26.26
C ASP A 42 1.13 -4.23 24.83
N GLU A 43 2.01 -3.89 23.90
CA GLU A 43 1.66 -3.63 22.49
C GLU A 43 2.71 -4.23 21.56
N THR A 44 2.26 -4.91 20.51
CA THR A 44 3.10 -5.44 19.43
C THR A 44 2.54 -5.00 18.09
N ILE A 45 3.40 -4.47 17.22
CA ILE A 45 3.06 -4.11 15.84
C ILE A 45 4.12 -4.71 14.92
N VAL A 46 3.68 -5.40 13.87
CA VAL A 46 4.54 -5.98 12.83
C VAL A 46 3.98 -5.60 11.46
N ASN A 47 4.83 -5.00 10.64
CA ASN A 47 4.50 -4.58 9.28
C ASN A 47 5.49 -5.19 8.30
N GLY A 48 5.01 -5.68 7.17
CA GLY A 48 5.82 -6.21 6.07
C GLY A 48 5.37 -5.65 4.72
N ARG A 49 6.32 -5.37 3.82
CA ARG A 49 6.03 -5.05 2.42
C ARG A 49 7.01 -5.74 1.49
N LEU A 50 6.53 -6.20 0.34
CA LEU A 50 7.34 -6.60 -0.80
C LEU A 50 6.90 -5.79 -2.01
N GLY A 51 7.84 -5.08 -2.62
CA GLY A 51 7.65 -4.34 -3.86
C GLY A 51 8.51 -4.92 -4.98
N LEU A 52 7.96 -5.02 -6.17
CA LEU A 52 8.66 -5.44 -7.38
C LEU A 52 8.32 -4.49 -8.52
N ALA A 53 9.33 -4.13 -9.31
CA ALA A 53 9.19 -3.37 -10.53
C ALA A 53 9.96 -4.03 -11.66
N HIS A 54 9.32 -4.15 -12.82
CA HIS A 54 9.94 -4.61 -14.05
C HIS A 54 9.73 -3.57 -15.14
N GLU A 55 10.81 -3.08 -15.72
CA GLU A 55 10.75 -2.02 -16.73
C GLU A 55 11.52 -2.39 -17.99
N VAL A 56 10.82 -2.32 -19.13
CA VAL A 56 11.38 -2.41 -20.48
C VAL A 56 10.98 -1.16 -21.27
N GLU A 57 11.43 -1.05 -22.52
CA GLU A 57 11.27 0.16 -23.34
C GLU A 57 9.85 0.76 -23.32
N LYS A 58 8.83 -0.06 -23.60
CA LYS A 58 7.42 0.38 -23.68
C LYS A 58 6.53 -0.02 -22.51
N TRP A 59 7.04 -0.83 -21.59
CA TRP A 59 6.23 -1.40 -20.51
C TRP A 59 6.92 -1.22 -19.17
N ARG A 60 6.16 -0.76 -18.18
CA ARG A 60 6.57 -0.76 -16.78
C ARG A 60 5.49 -1.51 -16.00
N SER A 61 5.88 -2.53 -15.24
CA SER A 61 4.96 -3.27 -14.38
C SER A 61 5.43 -3.21 -12.95
N THR A 62 4.53 -2.90 -12.03
CA THR A 62 4.79 -2.85 -10.60
C THR A 62 3.85 -3.80 -9.87
N GLY A 63 4.32 -4.37 -8.76
CA GLY A 63 3.55 -5.21 -7.88
C GLY A 63 3.93 -4.94 -6.43
N GLU A 64 2.94 -4.92 -5.55
CA GLU A 64 3.13 -4.70 -4.12
C GLU A 64 2.28 -5.68 -3.32
N LEU A 65 2.87 -6.26 -2.29
CA LEU A 65 2.20 -7.05 -1.25
C LEU A 65 2.56 -6.44 0.10
N SER A 66 1.58 -6.25 0.97
CA SER A 66 1.82 -5.79 2.34
C SER A 66 0.96 -6.53 3.35
N SER A 67 1.48 -6.65 4.56
CA SER A 67 0.77 -7.20 5.72
C SER A 67 1.03 -6.35 6.95
N LYS A 68 0.01 -6.16 7.76
CA LYS A 68 0.08 -5.46 9.04
C LYS A 68 -0.66 -6.27 10.10
N TYR A 69 -0.03 -6.38 11.26
CA TYR A 69 -0.59 -7.00 12.45
C TYR A 69 -0.31 -6.14 13.67
N SER A 70 -1.32 -5.86 14.47
CA SER A 70 -1.19 -5.19 15.76
C SER A 70 -1.99 -5.91 16.83
N GLU A 71 -1.39 -6.00 18.02
CA GLU A 71 -1.97 -6.59 19.21
C GLU A 71 -1.71 -5.67 20.40
N THR A 72 -2.74 -5.43 21.20
CA THR A 72 -2.68 -4.67 22.45
C THR A 72 -3.33 -5.49 23.56
N GLU A 73 -2.67 -5.69 24.69
CA GLU A 73 -3.19 -6.48 25.82
C GLU A 73 -3.66 -7.90 25.43
N ASN A 74 -2.99 -8.53 24.45
CA ASN A 74 -3.36 -9.81 23.84
C ASN A 74 -4.66 -9.81 23.01
N GLU A 75 -5.17 -8.64 22.67
CA GLU A 75 -6.29 -8.46 21.74
C GLU A 75 -5.75 -7.93 20.40
N THR A 76 -6.08 -8.60 19.30
CA THR A 76 -5.76 -8.10 17.96
C THR A 76 -6.52 -6.80 17.72
N THR A 77 -5.79 -5.75 17.37
CA THR A 77 -6.33 -4.40 17.13
C THR A 77 -6.20 -3.98 15.67
N ALA A 78 -5.31 -4.62 14.90
CA ALA A 78 -5.24 -4.47 13.45
C ALA A 78 -4.76 -5.78 12.81
N GLU A 79 -5.39 -6.17 11.70
CA GLU A 79 -4.97 -7.30 10.87
C GLU A 79 -5.38 -7.00 9.44
N GLU A 80 -4.38 -6.82 8.57
CA GLU A 80 -4.60 -6.27 7.25
C GLU A 80 -3.62 -6.86 6.24
N TYR A 81 -4.13 -7.21 5.06
CA TYR A 81 -3.37 -7.71 3.93
C TYR A 81 -3.75 -6.93 2.67
N ARG A 82 -2.77 -6.38 1.96
CA ARG A 82 -3.00 -5.67 0.69
C ARG A 82 -2.16 -6.27 -0.43
N ALA A 83 -2.74 -6.28 -1.62
CA ALA A 83 -2.06 -6.65 -2.84
C ALA A 83 -2.42 -5.67 -3.94
N SER A 84 -1.44 -5.23 -4.73
CA SER A 84 -1.70 -4.46 -5.93
C SER A 84 -0.74 -4.80 -7.06
N ALA A 85 -1.21 -4.63 -8.27
CA ALA A 85 -0.40 -4.75 -9.48
C ALA A 85 -0.83 -3.68 -10.47
N GLU A 86 0.14 -3.05 -11.13
CA GLU A 86 -0.08 -2.05 -12.17
C GLU A 86 0.81 -2.33 -13.36
N THR A 87 0.29 -2.14 -14.57
CA THR A 87 1.09 -2.18 -15.80
C THR A 87 0.81 -0.95 -16.64
N ASP A 88 1.90 -0.32 -17.06
CA ASP A 88 1.91 0.91 -17.82
C ASP A 88 2.41 0.63 -19.23
N TYR A 89 1.61 0.99 -20.22
CA TYR A 89 2.07 1.13 -21.59
C TYR A 89 2.56 2.57 -21.81
N LYS A 90 3.88 2.73 -21.95
CA LYS A 90 4.55 4.02 -22.18
C LYS A 90 4.38 4.45 -23.63
N PHE A 91 3.76 5.61 -23.84
CA PHE A 91 3.69 6.26 -25.15
C PHE A 91 5.01 6.96 -25.48
N ASP A 92 5.58 7.60 -24.46
CA ASP A 92 6.89 8.24 -24.46
C ASP A 92 7.51 8.18 -23.05
N GLU A 93 8.52 9.00 -22.77
CA GLU A 93 9.21 9.05 -21.47
C GLU A 93 8.33 9.54 -20.31
N ARG A 94 7.20 10.18 -20.57
CA ARG A 94 6.35 10.87 -19.57
C ARG A 94 4.92 10.37 -19.56
N GLN A 95 4.37 10.04 -20.71
CA GLN A 95 2.96 9.72 -20.90
C GLN A 95 2.78 8.20 -20.95
N TYR A 96 1.78 7.70 -20.23
CA TYR A 96 1.48 6.27 -20.20
C TYR A 96 -0.01 6.01 -20.03
N TRP A 97 -0.43 4.83 -20.47
CA TRP A 97 -1.73 4.25 -20.14
C TRP A 97 -1.54 3.14 -19.12
N PHE A 98 -2.27 3.20 -18.01
CA PHE A 98 -2.13 2.22 -16.93
C PHE A 98 -3.33 1.28 -16.87
N LEU A 99 -3.09 0.06 -16.40
CA LEU A 99 -4.09 -0.87 -15.91
C LEU A 99 -3.64 -1.33 -14.52
N ARG A 100 -4.47 -1.10 -13.50
CA ARG A 100 -4.20 -1.38 -12.10
C ARG A 100 -5.27 -2.28 -11.50
N GLY A 101 -4.84 -3.29 -10.76
CA GLY A 101 -5.67 -4.06 -9.84
C GLY A 101 -5.23 -3.84 -8.40
N ALA A 102 -6.18 -3.78 -7.47
CA ALA A 102 -5.93 -3.73 -6.05
C ALA A 102 -6.91 -4.63 -5.29
N TYR A 103 -6.41 -5.19 -4.20
CA TYR A 103 -7.15 -6.04 -3.26
C TYR A 103 -6.71 -5.70 -1.84
N GLU A 104 -7.66 -5.67 -0.94
CA GLU A 104 -7.47 -5.38 0.47
C GLU A 104 -8.41 -6.23 1.31
N ASP A 105 -7.85 -6.82 2.35
CA ASP A 105 -8.55 -7.55 3.40
C ASP A 105 -8.12 -6.88 4.71
N ASP A 106 -9.04 -6.16 5.33
CA ASP A 106 -8.84 -5.47 6.60
C ASP A 106 -9.96 -5.88 7.55
N ARG A 107 -9.58 -6.68 8.55
CA ARG A 107 -10.49 -7.29 9.52
C ARG A 107 -11.32 -6.27 10.31
N PHE A 108 -10.89 -5.02 10.38
CA PHE A 108 -11.56 -3.97 11.16
C PHE A 108 -12.25 -2.93 10.27
N SER A 109 -12.21 -3.09 8.95
CA SER A 109 -12.84 -2.17 7.99
C SER A 109 -14.36 -2.33 7.90
N GLY A 110 -14.92 -3.46 8.34
CA GLY A 110 -16.33 -3.84 8.14
C GLY A 110 -16.60 -4.42 6.74
N TYR A 111 -15.57 -4.53 5.91
CA TYR A 111 -15.56 -5.31 4.69
C TYR A 111 -14.83 -6.64 4.92
N ASP A 112 -15.37 -7.73 4.40
CA ASP A 112 -14.69 -9.02 4.28
C ASP A 112 -13.50 -8.87 3.30
N PHE A 113 -13.71 -8.13 2.21
CA PHE A 113 -12.63 -7.63 1.36
C PHE A 113 -13.08 -6.49 0.46
N GLU A 114 -12.13 -5.67 0.03
CA GLU A 114 -12.27 -4.64 -0.99
C GLU A 114 -11.40 -4.97 -2.20
N SER A 115 -11.89 -4.68 -3.40
CA SER A 115 -11.10 -4.85 -4.63
C SER A 115 -11.48 -3.83 -5.69
N SER A 116 -10.49 -3.38 -6.46
CA SER A 116 -10.74 -2.47 -7.57
C SER A 116 -9.87 -2.77 -8.78
N VAL A 117 -10.43 -2.53 -9.96
CA VAL A 117 -9.69 -2.54 -11.23
C VAL A 117 -9.90 -1.20 -11.89
N THR A 118 -8.81 -0.48 -12.15
CA THR A 118 -8.84 0.85 -12.75
C THR A 118 -7.90 0.93 -13.93
N THR A 119 -8.25 1.75 -14.91
CA THR A 119 -7.41 2.02 -16.07
C THR A 119 -7.56 3.48 -16.47
N GLY A 120 -6.51 4.03 -17.08
CA GLY A 120 -6.56 5.43 -17.48
C GLY A 120 -5.21 5.94 -17.94
N TYR A 121 -5.10 7.25 -17.91
CA TYR A 121 -3.96 7.98 -18.43
C TYR A 121 -3.13 8.56 -17.29
N GLY A 122 -1.81 8.44 -17.39
CA GLY A 122 -0.84 9.03 -16.48
C GLY A 122 0.19 9.89 -17.20
N ASN A 123 0.73 10.87 -16.49
CA ASN A 123 1.73 11.79 -17.02
C ASN A 123 2.74 12.21 -15.95
N ARG A 124 4.01 12.13 -16.29
CA ARG A 124 5.10 12.78 -15.57
C ARG A 124 5.15 14.28 -15.89
N VAL A 125 4.43 15.05 -15.08
CA VAL A 125 4.26 16.50 -15.28
C VAL A 125 5.50 17.29 -14.84
N TRP A 126 6.32 16.73 -13.94
CA TRP A 126 7.58 17.33 -13.51
C TRP A 126 8.65 16.26 -13.29
N GLN A 127 9.91 16.59 -13.61
CA GLN A 127 11.06 15.73 -13.36
C GLN A 127 12.32 16.58 -13.21
N SER A 128 13.18 16.21 -12.26
CA SER A 128 14.51 16.76 -12.05
C SER A 128 15.48 15.63 -11.69
N GLY A 129 16.33 15.24 -12.64
CA GLY A 129 17.14 14.03 -12.54
C GLY A 129 16.29 12.76 -12.53
N ASP A 130 16.86 11.67 -12.02
CA ASP A 130 16.22 10.34 -12.09
C ASP A 130 15.38 10.01 -10.85
N ARG A 131 15.61 10.73 -9.74
CA ARG A 131 15.02 10.44 -8.42
C ARG A 131 14.01 11.47 -7.94
N SER A 132 13.78 12.53 -8.72
CA SER A 132 12.78 13.54 -8.37
C SER A 132 11.80 13.74 -9.51
N PHE A 133 10.52 13.46 -9.26
CA PHE A 133 9.47 13.54 -10.26
C PHE A 133 8.09 13.72 -9.61
N LEU A 134 7.14 14.21 -10.41
CA LEU A 134 5.72 14.24 -10.10
C LEU A 134 4.97 13.52 -11.21
N ASP A 135 4.40 12.38 -10.85
CA ASP A 135 3.50 11.61 -11.70
C ASP A 135 2.07 11.88 -11.25
N LEU A 136 1.19 12.21 -12.20
CA LEU A 136 -0.25 12.37 -11.97
C LEU A 136 -1.00 11.43 -12.89
N SER A 137 -2.03 10.77 -12.39
CA SER A 137 -2.90 9.90 -13.20
C SER A 137 -4.37 10.11 -12.89
N ALA A 138 -5.18 9.91 -13.93
CA ALA A 138 -6.63 9.95 -13.87
C ALA A 138 -7.19 8.78 -14.68
N GLY A 139 -8.20 8.12 -14.15
CA GLY A 139 -8.79 6.95 -14.78
C GLY A 139 -10.18 6.65 -14.29
N ALA A 140 -10.72 5.57 -14.81
CA ALA A 140 -11.99 5.01 -14.39
C ALA A 140 -11.84 3.50 -14.18
N GLY A 141 -12.78 2.91 -13.48
CA GLY A 141 -12.73 1.51 -13.15
C GLY A 141 -13.99 1.01 -12.51
N TYR A 142 -13.83 -0.12 -11.83
CA TYR A 142 -14.90 -0.79 -11.11
C TYR A 142 -14.37 -1.24 -9.76
N ARG A 143 -15.17 -1.01 -8.71
CA ARG A 143 -14.91 -1.49 -7.36
C ARG A 143 -15.91 -2.60 -7.02
N TYR A 144 -15.43 -3.63 -6.34
CA TYR A 144 -16.22 -4.70 -5.77
C TYR A 144 -15.78 -4.88 -4.32
N ASN A 145 -16.69 -4.61 -3.40
CA ASN A 145 -16.49 -4.74 -1.97
C ASN A 145 -17.48 -5.78 -1.44
N LYS A 146 -17.02 -6.66 -0.56
CA LYS A 146 -17.86 -7.62 0.15
C LYS A 146 -17.94 -7.19 1.61
N LEU A 147 -19.14 -7.07 2.13
CA LEU A 147 -19.39 -6.62 3.49
C LEU A 147 -19.31 -7.79 4.48
N ASP A 148 -18.82 -7.52 5.69
CA ASP A 148 -18.84 -8.50 6.80
C ASP A 148 -20.27 -8.81 7.26
N MET A 149 -21.15 -7.81 7.19
CA MET A 149 -22.56 -7.89 7.52
C MET A 149 -23.41 -7.28 6.41
N VAL A 150 -24.60 -7.82 6.17
CA VAL A 150 -25.52 -7.27 5.18
C VAL A 150 -25.85 -5.80 5.49
N ASN A 151 -25.91 -4.97 4.45
CA ASN A 151 -26.31 -3.57 4.56
C ASN A 151 -27.81 -3.44 4.89
N ALA A 152 -28.30 -2.21 5.00
CA ALA A 152 -29.71 -1.91 5.30
C ALA A 152 -30.70 -2.48 4.26
N GLU A 153 -30.22 -2.80 3.06
CA GLU A 153 -31.00 -3.30 1.93
C GLU A 153 -30.96 -4.84 1.84
N GLY A 154 -30.19 -5.49 2.71
CA GLY A 154 -30.05 -6.94 2.77
C GLY A 154 -29.01 -7.49 1.80
N GLU A 155 -28.15 -6.65 1.23
CA GLU A 155 -27.07 -7.03 0.33
C GLU A 155 -25.75 -7.19 1.10
N ASP A 156 -24.94 -8.17 0.72
CA ASP A 156 -23.61 -8.44 1.28
C ASP A 156 -22.47 -7.97 0.35
N THR A 157 -22.81 -7.29 -0.74
CA THR A 157 -21.85 -6.82 -1.74
C THR A 157 -22.19 -5.42 -2.22
N GLU A 158 -21.17 -4.58 -2.29
CA GLU A 158 -21.23 -3.25 -2.90
C GLU A 158 -20.40 -3.26 -4.18
N LYS A 159 -20.97 -2.72 -5.25
CA LYS A 159 -20.31 -2.73 -6.55
C LYS A 159 -20.69 -1.49 -7.32
N GLU A 160 -19.69 -0.79 -7.84
CA GLU A 160 -19.95 0.45 -8.55
C GLU A 160 -18.82 0.79 -9.52
N ALA A 161 -19.17 1.61 -10.51
CA ALA A 161 -18.18 2.27 -11.33
C ALA A 161 -17.48 3.36 -10.51
N ILE A 162 -16.17 3.50 -10.69
CA ILE A 162 -15.36 4.49 -9.96
C ILE A 162 -14.58 5.38 -10.91
N ALA A 163 -14.39 6.64 -10.53
CA ALA A 163 -13.34 7.50 -11.07
C ALA A 163 -12.15 7.50 -10.11
N ARG A 164 -10.92 7.44 -10.64
CA ARG A 164 -9.70 7.43 -9.83
C ARG A 164 -8.79 8.58 -10.21
N LEU A 165 -8.30 9.29 -9.20
CA LEU A 165 -7.22 10.27 -9.30
C LEU A 165 -6.05 9.79 -8.44
N ALA A 166 -4.83 9.90 -8.93
CA ALA A 166 -3.64 9.65 -8.11
C ALA A 166 -2.48 10.56 -8.47
N GLY A 167 -1.61 10.76 -7.48
CA GLY A 167 -0.37 11.48 -7.62
C GLY A 167 0.74 10.83 -6.80
N GLN A 168 1.93 10.77 -7.39
CA GLN A 168 3.15 10.40 -6.69
C GLN A 168 4.19 11.49 -6.90
N PHE A 169 4.67 12.05 -5.80
CA PHE A 169 5.75 13.01 -5.77
C PHE A 169 6.95 12.42 -5.05
N ASP A 170 8.03 12.20 -5.78
CA ASP A 170 9.31 11.80 -5.23
C ASP A 170 10.26 13.01 -5.34
N TYR A 171 11.01 13.29 -4.28
CA TYR A 171 11.99 14.37 -4.23
C TYR A 171 13.25 13.93 -3.51
N ALA A 172 14.36 13.85 -4.23
CA ALA A 172 15.66 13.57 -3.65
C ALA A 172 16.12 14.78 -2.81
N LEU A 173 16.04 14.66 -1.49
CA LEU A 173 16.52 15.68 -0.55
C LEU A 173 18.05 15.76 -0.54
N SER A 174 18.71 14.62 -0.76
CA SER A 174 20.16 14.46 -0.89
C SER A 174 20.47 13.16 -1.65
N ASP A 175 21.76 12.86 -1.83
CA ASP A 175 22.20 11.60 -2.43
C ASP A 175 21.73 10.37 -1.66
N ASN A 176 21.45 10.49 -0.37
CA ASN A 176 21.04 9.38 0.49
C ASN A 176 19.65 9.54 1.11
N ALA A 177 18.89 10.60 0.81
CA ALA A 177 17.56 10.83 1.37
C ALA A 177 16.51 11.13 0.28
N LEU A 178 15.35 10.50 0.41
CA LEU A 178 14.21 10.65 -0.48
C LEU A 178 12.97 11.03 0.33
N PHE A 179 12.34 12.12 -0.05
CA PHE A 179 10.97 12.44 0.35
C PHE A 179 10.01 11.85 -0.67
N ARG A 180 8.94 11.22 -0.21
CA ARG A 180 7.88 10.66 -1.06
C ARG A 180 6.51 11.06 -0.52
N GLN A 181 5.64 11.51 -1.41
CA GLN A 181 4.22 11.73 -1.14
C GLN A 181 3.41 10.97 -2.17
N LYS A 182 2.56 10.05 -1.72
CA LYS A 182 1.51 9.42 -2.53
C LYS A 182 0.16 9.99 -2.11
N LEU A 183 -0.71 10.22 -3.07
CA LEU A 183 -2.10 10.58 -2.85
C LEU A 183 -2.96 9.83 -3.88
N SER A 184 -4.05 9.22 -3.46
CA SER A 184 -5.06 8.67 -4.36
C SER A 184 -6.45 8.87 -3.82
N THR A 185 -7.39 9.06 -4.73
CA THR A 185 -8.82 9.15 -4.44
C THR A 185 -9.58 8.32 -5.45
N GLU A 186 -10.44 7.43 -4.97
CA GLU A 186 -11.41 6.67 -5.75
C GLU A 186 -12.81 7.19 -5.38
N VAL A 187 -13.54 7.71 -6.37
CA VAL A 187 -14.88 8.29 -6.22
C VAL A 187 -15.88 7.35 -6.87
N GLY A 188 -16.82 6.84 -6.07
CA GLY A 188 -17.99 6.12 -6.52
C GLY A 188 -18.86 6.97 -7.45
N LEU A 189 -19.27 6.43 -8.60
CA LEU A 189 -20.10 7.15 -9.56
C LEU A 189 -21.60 6.96 -9.32
N ASP A 190 -21.97 5.95 -8.54
CA ASP A 190 -23.36 5.62 -8.24
C ASP A 190 -23.77 6.25 -6.90
N GLU A 191 -23.02 5.95 -5.83
CA GLU A 191 -23.35 6.38 -4.46
C GLU A 191 -22.49 7.54 -3.95
N ASN A 192 -21.55 8.04 -4.76
CA ASN A 192 -20.54 9.06 -4.39
C ASN A 192 -19.65 8.68 -3.20
N ASN A 193 -19.60 7.40 -2.80
CA ASN A 193 -18.70 6.95 -1.75
C ASN A 193 -17.23 7.10 -2.21
N THR A 194 -16.47 7.85 -1.43
CA THR A 194 -15.11 8.26 -1.75
C THR A 194 -14.10 7.62 -0.79
N ILE A 195 -13.11 6.94 -1.35
CA ILE A 195 -11.95 6.42 -0.61
C ILE A 195 -10.75 7.27 -0.99
N THR A 196 -10.17 7.97 -0.01
CA THR A 196 -8.95 8.76 -0.18
C THR A 196 -7.83 8.22 0.68
N GLU A 197 -6.65 8.07 0.09
CA GLU A 197 -5.45 7.62 0.78
C GLU A 197 -4.29 8.58 0.51
N SER A 198 -3.57 8.95 1.56
CA SER A 198 -2.34 9.73 1.51
C SER A 198 -1.24 9.01 2.27
N GLU A 199 -0.05 8.88 1.68
CA GLU A 199 1.16 8.44 2.36
C GLU A 199 2.25 9.51 2.20
N THR A 200 2.74 10.04 3.32
CA THR A 200 3.94 10.87 3.39
C THR A 200 5.09 10.04 3.96
N ALA A 201 6.22 9.97 3.27
CA ALA A 201 7.36 9.17 3.70
C ALA A 201 8.70 9.89 3.54
N LEU A 202 9.60 9.64 4.48
CA LEU A 202 11.01 9.99 4.44
C LEU A 202 11.83 8.71 4.50
N GLN A 203 12.62 8.47 3.45
CA GLN A 203 13.52 7.34 3.36
C GLN A 203 14.97 7.83 3.38
N ALA A 204 15.81 7.21 4.20
CA ALA A 204 17.25 7.49 4.26
C ALA A 204 18.05 6.20 4.07
N ASN A 205 19.02 6.21 3.16
CA ASN A 205 20.00 5.14 3.02
C ASN A 205 20.96 5.12 4.22
N VAL A 206 21.10 3.94 4.80
CA VAL A 206 21.94 3.70 5.99
C VAL A 206 23.27 3.08 5.56
N VAL A 207 23.20 1.96 4.83
CA VAL A 207 24.39 1.24 4.37
C VAL A 207 24.06 0.34 3.19
N GLY A 208 24.86 0.40 2.12
CA GLY A 208 24.64 -0.42 0.92
C GLY A 208 23.21 -0.23 0.39
N ASN A 209 22.45 -1.32 0.29
CA ASN A 209 21.05 -1.29 -0.14
C ASN A 209 20.04 -1.22 1.01
N LEU A 210 20.50 -1.00 2.25
CA LEU A 210 19.65 -0.88 3.44
C LEU A 210 19.27 0.58 3.69
N SER A 211 17.98 0.83 3.85
CA SER A 211 17.39 2.13 4.16
C SER A 211 16.50 2.06 5.38
N MET A 212 16.30 3.18 6.06
CA MET A 212 15.21 3.38 7.03
C MET A 212 14.11 4.22 6.37
N LYS A 213 12.84 3.94 6.67
CA LYS A 213 11.69 4.75 6.28
C LYS A 213 10.90 5.14 7.52
N ALA A 214 10.51 6.41 7.58
CA ALA A 214 9.45 6.89 8.43
C ALA A 214 8.28 7.27 7.53
N ALA A 215 7.08 6.73 7.78
CA ALA A 215 5.90 7.00 6.97
C ALA A 215 4.70 7.38 7.84
N TYR A 216 3.90 8.30 7.33
CA TYR A 216 2.61 8.67 7.88
C TYR A 216 1.53 8.48 6.82
N ARG A 217 0.59 7.59 7.10
CA ARG A 217 -0.49 7.20 6.20
C ARG A 217 -1.84 7.59 6.77
N VAL A 218 -2.72 8.08 5.92
CA VAL A 218 -4.11 8.42 6.26
C VAL A 218 -5.02 7.83 5.19
N LYS A 219 -5.95 6.95 5.58
CA LYS A 219 -7.05 6.45 4.74
C LYS A 219 -8.34 7.07 5.26
N HIS A 220 -9.18 7.58 4.37
CA HIS A 220 -10.48 8.15 4.68
C HIS A 220 -11.54 7.56 3.76
N VAL A 221 -12.62 7.04 4.34
CA VAL A 221 -13.80 6.53 3.64
C VAL A 221 -14.97 7.44 4.02
N SER A 222 -15.61 8.07 3.02
CA SER A 222 -16.66 9.05 3.28
C SER A 222 -17.94 8.42 3.84
N ASP A 223 -18.24 7.20 3.43
CA ASP A 223 -19.38 6.42 3.92
C ASP A 223 -18.90 4.99 4.25
N PRO A 224 -18.33 4.78 5.45
CA PRO A 224 -17.80 3.48 5.85
C PRO A 224 -18.92 2.52 6.28
N PRO A 225 -18.67 1.19 6.26
CA PRO A 225 -19.60 0.21 6.82
C PRO A 225 -20.01 0.52 8.26
N ALA A 226 -21.20 0.06 8.64
CA ALA A 226 -21.74 0.32 9.97
C ALA A 226 -20.85 -0.29 11.07
N GLY A 227 -20.40 0.55 11.99
CA GLY A 227 -19.53 0.14 13.09
C GLY A 227 -18.03 0.40 12.84
N SER A 228 -17.67 0.87 11.64
CA SER A 228 -16.31 1.25 11.27
C SER A 228 -16.07 2.75 11.41
N GLU A 229 -14.82 3.13 11.69
CA GLU A 229 -14.39 4.53 11.71
C GLU A 229 -14.17 5.06 10.29
N SER A 230 -14.46 6.34 10.05
CA SER A 230 -14.27 6.92 8.71
C SER A 230 -12.82 7.21 8.35
N THR A 231 -11.90 7.25 9.32
CA THR A 231 -10.51 7.69 9.09
C THR A 231 -9.50 6.90 9.90
N ASP A 232 -8.62 6.20 9.18
CA ASP A 232 -7.47 5.51 9.75
C ASP A 232 -6.20 6.32 9.58
N LYS A 233 -5.38 6.33 10.63
CA LYS A 233 -4.10 7.05 10.66
C LYS A 233 -3.01 6.13 11.17
N GLU A 234 -1.92 6.06 10.45
CA GLU A 234 -0.79 5.20 10.79
C GLU A 234 0.52 5.97 10.73
N LEU A 235 1.33 5.83 11.77
CA LEU A 235 2.73 6.24 11.78
C LEU A 235 3.59 4.97 11.85
N SER A 236 4.50 4.80 10.91
CA SER A 236 5.37 3.63 10.85
C SER A 236 6.85 3.99 10.72
N LEU A 237 7.68 3.15 11.31
CA LEU A 237 9.14 3.16 11.20
C LEU A 237 9.59 1.77 10.76
N SER A 238 10.36 1.70 9.70
CA SER A 238 10.72 0.42 9.07
C SER A 238 12.12 0.43 8.46
N LEU A 239 12.66 -0.76 8.24
CA LEU A 239 13.88 -1.01 7.49
C LEU A 239 13.52 -1.58 6.11
N LEU A 240 14.18 -1.07 5.08
CA LEU A 240 14.00 -1.46 3.68
C LEU A 240 15.29 -2.00 3.12
N TYR A 241 15.21 -3.08 2.36
CA TYR A 241 16.31 -3.63 1.59
C TYR A 241 15.96 -3.66 0.11
N GLY A 242 16.72 -2.93 -0.70
CA GLY A 242 16.61 -2.95 -2.17
C GLY A 242 17.50 -4.01 -2.81
N PHE A 243 17.03 -4.65 -3.88
CA PHE A 243 17.79 -5.64 -4.64
C PHE A 243 17.44 -5.64 -6.13
#